data_AF-A0A819DRZ9-F1
#
_entry.id   AF-A0A819DRZ9-F1
#
_cell.length_a   1.000
_cell.length_b   1.000
_cell.length_c   1.000
_cell.angle_alpha   90.00
_cell.angle_beta   90.00
_cell.angle_gamma   90.00
#
_symmetry.space_group_name_H-M   'P 1'
#
loop_
_entity.id
_entity.type
_entity.pdbx_description
1 polymer ?
#
loop_
_entity_poly.entity_id
_entity_poly.type
_entity_poly.pdbx_seq_one_letter_code
_entity_poly.pdbx_strand_id
1 'polypeptide(L)'
;MPQPDRILLVVSILEGRNFPNQPSCQLTVDAKFDGEILTTDPVEFTSTPDINQELAWELDKKTFQLHKLQRSVIKCNAYSTTSSGQRENLGYFIIDIRPLNTSQKIRWHHLLQTKYPKLKPEFSICAYIEDDQTTRSGSATSKISKTPSNTAISSTTTSTRSKHLQPILLEDKGYYQLGPDVSSAEIFSLSITIRSAKNLIHSKIL
;
A
#
# COMPACT_ATOMS: atom_id res chain seq x y z
N MET A 1 -16.33 24.60 15.14
CA MET A 1 -14.87 24.42 15.03
C MET A 1 -14.59 23.82 13.65
N PRO A 2 -13.73 24.41 12.80
CA PRO A 2 -13.36 23.77 11.54
C PRO A 2 -12.65 22.44 11.85
N GLN A 3 -13.08 21.36 11.18
CA GLN A 3 -12.42 20.06 11.29
C GLN A 3 -11.01 20.20 10.71
N PRO A 4 -9.96 19.69 11.38
CA PRO A 4 -8.62 19.76 10.81
C PRO A 4 -8.59 18.96 9.51
N ASP A 5 -8.04 19.59 8.46
CA ASP A 5 -7.74 18.92 7.21
C ASP A 5 -6.69 17.83 7.48
N ARG A 6 -7.15 16.59 7.54
CA ARG A 6 -6.34 15.39 7.81
C ARG A 6 -5.75 14.83 6.52
N ILE A 7 -4.54 14.33 6.64
CA ILE A 7 -3.86 13.56 5.60
C ILE A 7 -3.30 12.27 6.21
N LEU A 8 -3.08 11.27 5.36
CA LEU A 8 -2.32 10.08 5.69
C LEU A 8 -0.96 10.17 5.00
N LEU A 9 0.11 10.02 5.77
CA LEU A 9 1.45 9.79 5.25
C LEU A 9 1.64 8.28 5.12
N VAL A 10 1.67 7.77 3.90
CA VAL A 10 1.71 6.33 3.62
C VAL A 10 3.09 5.91 3.14
N VAL A 11 3.60 4.82 3.70
CA VAL A 11 4.82 4.13 3.27
C VAL A 11 4.48 2.68 2.97
N SER A 12 4.42 2.34 1.68
CA SER A 12 4.25 0.97 1.19
C SER A 12 5.61 0.33 1.00
N ILE A 13 5.89 -0.71 1.78
CA ILE A 13 7.09 -1.55 1.69
C ILE A 13 6.71 -2.78 0.87
N LEU A 14 7.21 -2.85 -0.37
CA LEU A 14 6.73 -3.82 -1.36
C LEU A 14 7.54 -5.11 -1.30
N GLU A 15 8.82 -5.04 -1.66
CA GLU A 15 9.69 -6.20 -1.76
C GLU A 15 11.13 -5.84 -1.42
N GLY A 16 11.92 -6.85 -1.10
CA GLY A 16 13.37 -6.73 -0.96
C GLY A 16 14.12 -7.43 -2.08
N ARG A 17 15.40 -7.07 -2.26
CA ARG A 17 16.33 -7.82 -3.10
C ARG A 17 17.75 -7.81 -2.52
N ASN A 18 18.56 -8.73 -3.01
CA ASN A 18 19.95 -8.92 -2.58
C ASN A 18 20.10 -9.22 -1.08
N PHE A 19 19.12 -9.91 -0.50
CA PHE A 19 19.21 -10.41 0.86
C PHE A 19 19.89 -11.79 0.89
N PRO A 20 20.50 -12.20 2.01
CA PRO A 20 20.85 -13.59 2.21
C PRO A 20 19.58 -14.44 2.36
N ASN A 21 19.64 -15.69 1.96
CA ASN A 21 18.56 -16.64 2.20
C ASN A 21 18.71 -17.26 3.59
N GLN A 22 17.77 -16.99 4.50
CA GLN A 22 17.74 -17.48 5.88
C GLN A 22 16.34 -17.97 6.26
N PRO A 23 15.90 -19.13 5.75
CA PRO A 23 14.52 -19.61 5.88
C PRO A 23 14.08 -19.91 7.34
N SER A 24 15.03 -20.05 8.27
CA SER A 24 14.74 -20.22 9.70
C SER A 24 14.43 -18.91 10.43
N CYS A 25 14.52 -17.79 9.74
CA CYS A 25 14.34 -16.45 10.29
C CYS A 25 13.21 -15.72 9.59
N GLN A 26 12.60 -14.78 10.30
CA GLN A 26 11.58 -13.89 9.77
C GLN A 26 12.14 -12.48 9.63
N LEU A 27 11.69 -11.75 8.62
CA LEU A 27 12.05 -10.36 8.37
C LEU A 27 10.90 -9.45 8.82
N THR A 28 11.23 -8.37 9.53
CA THR A 28 10.31 -7.30 9.90
C THR A 28 10.96 -5.94 9.63
N VAL A 29 10.16 -4.92 9.36
CA VAL A 29 10.62 -3.54 9.20
C VAL A 29 9.85 -2.64 10.16
N ASP A 30 10.58 -1.95 11.04
CA ASP A 30 10.04 -0.89 11.90
C ASP A 30 10.25 0.46 11.24
N ALA A 31 9.17 1.15 10.89
CA ALA A 31 9.22 2.52 10.43
C ALA A 31 8.86 3.47 11.58
N LYS A 32 9.73 4.44 11.84
CA LYS A 32 9.54 5.44 12.91
C LYS A 32 9.34 6.83 12.31
N PHE A 33 8.25 7.48 12.69
CA PHE A 33 7.94 8.86 12.35
C PHE A 33 7.28 9.55 13.54
N ASP A 34 7.69 10.79 13.82
CA ASP A 34 7.15 11.63 14.93
C ASP A 34 7.04 10.93 16.30
N GLY A 35 7.97 10.02 16.61
CA GLY A 35 7.98 9.28 17.87
C GLY A 35 7.14 7.99 17.86
N GLU A 36 6.24 7.84 16.89
CA GLU A 36 5.45 6.63 16.65
C GLU A 36 6.22 5.61 15.80
N ILE A 37 6.06 4.33 16.12
CA ILE A 37 6.67 3.22 15.40
C ILE A 37 5.55 2.32 14.89
N LEU A 38 5.56 2.07 13.59
CA LEU A 38 4.72 1.07 12.94
C LEU A 38 5.62 -0.04 12.42
N THR A 39 5.18 -1.28 12.54
CA THR A 39 5.97 -2.48 12.21
C THR A 39 5.21 -3.32 11.22
N THR A 40 5.91 -3.84 10.21
CA THR A 40 5.35 -4.83 9.29
C THR A 40 5.15 -6.17 9.99
N ASP A 41 4.21 -6.97 9.51
CA ASP A 41 4.11 -8.37 9.89
C ASP A 41 5.40 -9.14 9.51
N PRO A 42 5.72 -10.21 10.26
CA PRO A 42 6.87 -11.04 9.93
C PRO A 42 6.68 -11.79 8.61
N VAL A 43 7.64 -11.66 7.69
CA VAL A 43 7.69 -12.40 6.42
C VAL A 43 8.89 -13.35 6.38
N GLU A 44 8.88 -14.32 5.47
CA GLU A 44 10.00 -15.25 5.32
C GLU A 44 11.28 -14.52 4.88
N PHE A 45 12.40 -14.79 5.55
CA PHE A 45 13.67 -14.14 5.22
C PHE A 45 14.37 -14.84 4.06
N THR A 46 13.93 -14.54 2.84
CA THR A 46 14.51 -15.04 1.59
C THR A 46 15.44 -14.01 0.94
N SER A 47 16.04 -14.35 -0.20
CA SER A 47 16.86 -13.41 -0.98
C SER A 47 16.07 -12.24 -1.59
N THR A 48 14.76 -12.45 -1.78
CA THR A 48 13.81 -11.49 -2.35
C THR A 48 12.52 -11.53 -1.51
N PRO A 49 12.54 -10.98 -0.28
CA PRO A 49 11.41 -11.05 0.62
C PRO A 49 10.22 -10.26 0.06
N ASP A 50 9.04 -10.87 0.05
CA ASP A 50 7.80 -10.27 -0.41
C ASP A 50 7.01 -9.75 0.79
N ILE A 51 6.81 -8.43 0.86
CA ILE A 51 6.29 -7.74 2.06
C ILE A 51 4.89 -7.21 1.77
N ASN A 52 4.74 -6.34 0.76
CA ASN A 52 3.48 -5.72 0.33
C ASN A 52 2.62 -5.18 1.47
N GLN A 53 3.20 -4.36 2.35
CA GLN A 53 2.50 -3.76 3.48
C GLN A 53 2.63 -2.25 3.52
N GLU A 54 1.57 -1.60 4.00
CA GLU A 54 1.48 -0.15 4.10
C GLU A 54 1.47 0.28 5.56
N LEU A 55 2.34 1.24 5.88
CA LEU A 55 2.42 1.85 7.20
C LEU A 55 1.98 3.31 7.03
N ALA A 56 0.96 3.72 7.77
CA ALA A 56 0.33 5.02 7.61
C ALA A 56 0.26 5.78 8.92
N TRP A 57 0.67 7.06 8.88
CA TRP A 57 0.51 8.00 9.99
C TRP A 57 -0.54 9.02 9.62
N GLU A 58 -1.45 9.30 10.56
CA GLU A 58 -2.42 10.38 10.43
C GLU A 58 -1.81 11.70 10.94
N LEU A 59 -1.97 12.76 10.17
CA LEU A 59 -1.46 14.07 10.53
C LEU A 59 -2.31 15.18 9.92
N ASP A 60 -2.28 16.35 10.56
CA ASP A 60 -2.89 17.55 10.01
C ASP A 60 -2.01 18.12 8.87
N LYS A 61 -2.64 18.71 7.85
CA LYS A 61 -1.90 19.40 6.76
C LYS A 61 -0.86 20.40 7.28
N LYS A 62 -1.18 21.15 8.34
CA LYS A 62 -0.26 22.13 8.94
C LYS A 62 0.97 21.45 9.53
N THR A 63 0.77 20.38 10.29
CA THR A 63 1.83 19.58 10.90
C THR A 63 2.72 18.96 9.82
N PHE A 64 2.14 18.47 8.73
CA PHE A 64 2.90 17.97 7.59
C PHE A 64 3.80 19.03 6.97
N GLN A 65 3.29 20.25 6.73
CA GLN A 65 4.11 21.34 6.19
C GLN A 65 5.25 21.71 7.14
N LEU A 66 4.99 21.69 8.45
CA LEU A 66 6.03 21.91 9.46
C LEU A 66 7.13 20.84 9.39
N HIS A 67 6.76 19.56 9.31
CA HIS A 67 7.72 18.48 9.15
C HIS A 67 8.54 18.62 7.86
N LYS A 68 7.91 19.03 6.74
CA LYS A 68 8.64 19.33 5.48
C LYS A 68 9.69 20.43 5.69
N LEU A 69 9.32 21.52 6.37
CA LEU A 69 10.24 22.62 6.66
C LEU A 69 11.40 22.17 7.56
N GLN A 70 11.10 21.35 8.56
CA GLN A 70 12.08 20.78 9.48
C GLN A 70 12.93 19.66 8.88
N ARG A 71 12.64 19.23 7.64
CA ARG A 71 13.32 18.10 6.97
C ARG A 71 13.19 16.82 7.80
N SER A 72 12.06 16.61 8.46
CA SER A 72 11.81 15.38 9.19
C SER A 72 11.89 14.19 8.23
N VAL A 73 12.28 13.03 8.76
CA VAL A 73 12.46 11.81 7.97
C VAL A 73 11.75 10.66 8.64
N ILE A 74 11.39 9.65 7.86
CA ILE A 74 10.94 8.37 8.36
C ILE A 74 12.15 7.44 8.39
N LYS A 75 12.51 6.95 9.57
CA LYS A 75 13.62 5.99 9.73
C LYS A 75 13.05 4.59 9.76
N CYS A 76 13.42 3.76 8.79
CA CYS A 76 12.97 2.38 8.67
C CYS A 76 14.12 1.43 9.03
N ASN A 77 13.99 0.66 10.10
CA ASN A 77 14.98 -0.34 10.51
C ASN A 77 14.49 -1.73 10.14
N ALA A 78 15.34 -2.53 9.49
CA ALA A 78 15.03 -3.91 9.18
C ALA A 78 15.60 -4.83 10.26
N TYR A 79 14.85 -5.87 10.61
CA TYR A 79 15.23 -6.84 11.62
C TYR A 79 14.99 -8.26 11.15
N SER A 80 15.90 -9.15 11.53
CA SER A 80 15.71 -10.59 11.45
C SER A 80 15.31 -11.12 12.83
N THR A 81 14.30 -11.96 12.90
CA THR A 81 13.90 -12.65 14.12
C THR A 81 14.06 -14.15 13.93
N THR A 82 14.84 -14.80 14.78
CA THR A 82 14.99 -16.27 14.77
C THR A 82 13.79 -16.95 15.40
N SER A 83 13.65 -18.27 15.19
CA SER A 83 12.63 -19.08 15.88
C SER A 83 12.74 -19.07 17.42
N SER A 84 13.93 -18.76 17.96
CA SER A 84 14.14 -18.56 19.40
C SER A 84 13.73 -17.18 19.92
N GLY A 85 13.18 -16.32 19.05
CA GLY A 85 12.75 -14.96 19.39
C GLY A 85 13.87 -13.93 19.48
N GLN A 86 15.10 -14.28 19.09
CA GLN A 86 16.20 -13.33 19.07
C GLN A 86 16.03 -12.39 17.87
N ARG A 87 15.92 -11.10 18.15
CA ARG A 87 15.74 -10.05 17.16
C ARG A 87 17.07 -9.34 16.88
N GLU A 88 17.54 -9.42 15.66
CA GLU A 88 18.79 -8.84 15.19
C GLU A 88 18.54 -7.70 14.20
N ASN A 89 19.24 -6.57 14.37
CA ASN A 89 19.17 -5.44 13.44
C ASN A 89 20.00 -5.72 12.18
N LEU A 90 19.39 -5.57 11.01
CA LEU A 90 20.03 -5.82 9.71
C LEU A 90 20.60 -4.55 9.06
N GLY A 91 20.21 -3.37 9.56
CA GLY A 91 20.48 -2.05 9.01
C GLY A 91 19.20 -1.22 8.90
N TYR A 92 19.29 -0.05 8.27
CA TYR A 92 18.16 0.87 8.10
C TYR A 92 18.19 1.64 6.78
N PHE A 93 17.06 2.21 6.39
CA PHE A 93 16.97 3.19 5.32
C PHE A 93 16.14 4.39 5.79
N ILE A 94 16.26 5.50 5.06
CA ILE A 94 15.62 6.77 5.41
C ILE A 94 14.77 7.23 4.23
N ILE A 95 13.53 7.63 4.54
CA ILE A 95 12.62 8.27 3.58
C ILE A 95 12.50 9.74 3.96
N ASP A 96 12.82 10.61 3.00
CA ASP A 96 12.62 12.05 3.13
C ASP A 96 11.17 12.39 2.79
N ILE A 97 10.49 13.12 3.69
CA ILE A 97 9.09 13.48 3.52
C ILE A 97 8.88 14.70 2.61
N ARG A 98 9.91 15.53 2.40
CA ARG A 98 9.83 16.76 1.61
C ARG A 98 9.29 16.53 0.19
N PRO A 99 9.82 15.56 -0.58
CA PRO A 99 9.33 15.32 -1.93
C PRO A 99 7.96 14.63 -1.96
N LEU A 100 7.45 14.13 -0.83
CA LEU A 100 6.22 13.36 -0.80
C LEU A 100 5.02 14.22 -1.15
N ASN A 101 4.19 13.66 -2.02
CA ASN A 101 2.95 14.20 -2.54
C ASN A 101 2.05 13.01 -2.91
N THR A 102 0.90 13.25 -3.52
CA THR A 102 -0.08 12.21 -3.85
C THR A 102 0.40 11.25 -4.95
N SER A 103 1.49 11.56 -5.66
CA SER A 103 2.08 10.68 -6.67
C SER A 103 2.81 9.51 -6.03
N GLN A 104 2.29 8.31 -6.30
CA GLN A 104 2.91 7.05 -5.95
C GLN A 104 4.11 6.78 -6.86
N LYS A 105 5.32 6.82 -6.30
CA LYS A 105 6.57 6.53 -7.03
C LYS A 105 7.39 5.50 -6.27
N ILE A 106 7.63 4.37 -6.91
CA ILE A 106 8.46 3.30 -6.37
C ILE A 106 9.94 3.65 -6.51
N ARG A 107 10.71 3.48 -5.43
CA ARG A 107 12.16 3.67 -5.40
C ARG A 107 12.84 2.56 -4.61
N TRP A 108 14.02 2.17 -5.07
CA TRP A 108 14.88 1.23 -4.34
C TRP A 108 15.74 1.99 -3.34
N HIS A 109 15.75 1.51 -2.10
CA HIS A 109 16.55 2.05 -1.00
C HIS A 109 17.52 1.00 -0.49
N HIS A 110 18.82 1.28 -0.62
CA HIS A 110 19.86 0.45 0.00
C HIS A 110 19.78 0.50 1.51
N LEU A 111 20.03 -0.65 2.12
CA LEU A 111 20.13 -0.77 3.57
C LEU A 111 21.47 -0.18 4.03
N LEU A 112 21.41 0.94 4.74
CA LEU A 112 22.53 1.61 5.37
C LEU A 112 22.94 0.86 6.63
N GLN A 113 24.23 0.93 6.95
CA GLN A 113 24.85 0.18 8.07
C GLN A 113 24.46 -1.31 8.06
N THR A 114 24.36 -1.88 6.85
CA THR A 114 23.90 -3.25 6.70
C THR A 114 24.90 -4.25 7.26
N LYS A 115 24.38 -5.33 7.86
CA LYS A 115 25.17 -6.53 8.23
C LYS A 115 25.73 -7.26 7.00
N TYR A 116 25.19 -7.01 5.81
CA TYR A 116 25.55 -7.69 4.57
C TYR A 116 26.16 -6.74 3.52
N PRO A 117 27.30 -6.08 3.80
CA PRO A 117 27.85 -5.04 2.92
C PRO A 117 28.23 -5.55 1.52
N LYS A 118 28.53 -6.86 1.39
CA LYS A 118 28.85 -7.48 0.10
C LYS A 118 27.63 -7.70 -0.79
N LEU A 119 26.46 -7.94 -0.19
CA LEU A 119 25.21 -8.19 -0.93
C LEU A 119 24.51 -6.87 -1.28
N LYS A 120 24.68 -5.83 -0.46
CA LYS A 120 23.98 -4.54 -0.59
C LYS A 120 22.46 -4.71 -0.69
N PRO A 121 21.80 -5.24 0.36
CA PRO A 121 20.36 -5.43 0.35
C PRO A 121 19.60 -4.13 0.12
N GLU A 122 18.46 -4.22 -0.55
CA GLU A 122 17.61 -3.07 -0.89
C GLU A 122 16.13 -3.39 -0.69
N PHE A 123 15.34 -2.38 -0.34
CA PHE A 123 13.88 -2.45 -0.36
C PHE A 123 13.29 -1.56 -1.46
N SER A 124 12.25 -2.05 -2.11
CA SER A 124 11.38 -1.30 -3.00
C SER A 124 10.29 -0.63 -2.19
N ILE A 125 10.26 0.70 -2.22
CA ILE A 125 9.40 1.53 -1.38
C ILE A 125 8.58 2.47 -2.23
N CYS A 126 7.28 2.59 -1.94
CA CYS A 126 6.43 3.67 -2.41
C CYS A 126 6.03 4.52 -1.21
N ALA A 127 6.34 5.82 -1.22
CA ALA A 127 5.92 6.74 -0.16
C ALA A 127 5.15 7.91 -0.77
N TYR A 128 4.02 8.27 -0.17
CA TYR A 128 3.11 9.26 -0.70
C TYR A 128 2.16 9.80 0.39
N ILE A 129 1.32 10.77 0.04
CA ILE A 129 0.27 11.28 0.94
C ILE A 129 -1.12 11.02 0.35
N GLU A 130 -2.10 10.76 1.22
CA GLU A 130 -3.52 10.69 0.87
C GLU A 130 -4.28 11.77 1.64
N ASP A 131 -5.26 12.41 1.01
CA ASP A 131 -6.18 13.35 1.68
C ASP A 131 -7.38 12.56 2.24
N ASP A 132 -7.81 12.83 3.48
CA ASP A 132 -8.95 12.15 4.13
C ASP A 132 -10.32 12.44 3.45
N GLN A 133 -10.35 13.35 2.47
CA GLN A 133 -11.57 13.64 1.71
C GLN A 133 -11.91 12.54 0.70
N THR A 134 -10.93 11.74 0.26
CA THR A 134 -11.14 10.65 -0.70
C THR A 134 -11.50 9.31 -0.05
N THR A 135 -11.37 9.19 1.27
CA THR A 135 -11.55 7.92 2.02
C THR A 135 -12.94 7.74 2.63
N ARG A 136 -13.76 8.80 2.70
CA ARG A 136 -15.12 8.75 3.29
C ARG A 136 -16.17 7.96 2.50
N SER A 137 -15.85 7.48 1.29
CA SER A 137 -16.74 6.60 0.51
C SER A 137 -16.38 5.11 0.58
N GLY A 138 -15.21 4.74 1.14
CA GLY A 138 -14.59 3.45 0.84
C GLY A 138 -14.49 2.39 1.95
N SER A 139 -14.83 2.68 3.20
CA SER A 139 -14.67 1.69 4.28
C SER A 139 -15.95 0.90 4.56
N ALA A 140 -16.36 0.03 3.64
CA ALA A 140 -17.37 -0.98 3.93
C ALA A 140 -16.71 -2.16 4.67
N THR A 141 -16.64 -2.03 5.99
CA THR A 141 -16.32 -3.12 6.92
C THR A 141 -17.29 -4.28 6.72
N SER A 142 -16.73 -5.48 6.62
CA SER A 142 -17.43 -6.75 6.64
C SER A 142 -18.51 -6.82 7.74
N LYS A 143 -19.77 -7.04 7.36
CA LYS A 143 -20.80 -7.58 8.26
C LYS A 143 -21.39 -8.84 7.65
N ILE A 144 -21.11 -9.95 8.30
CA ILE A 144 -21.77 -11.25 8.11
C ILE A 144 -23.16 -11.16 8.74
N SER A 145 -24.23 -11.39 7.98
CA SER A 145 -25.51 -11.86 8.52
C SER A 145 -26.42 -12.49 7.47
N LYS A 146 -26.60 -13.80 7.65
CA LYS A 146 -27.70 -14.73 7.31
C LYS A 146 -29.02 -14.14 6.76
N THR A 147 -29.55 -14.78 5.72
CA THR A 147 -30.96 -14.82 5.27
C THR A 147 -31.91 -15.47 6.32
N PRO A 148 -33.26 -15.51 6.17
CA PRO A 148 -34.17 -15.02 5.11
C PRO A 148 -35.44 -14.26 5.61
N SER A 149 -36.24 -13.68 4.69
CA SER A 149 -37.72 -13.81 4.55
C SER A 149 -38.43 -12.56 3.98
N ASN A 150 -39.42 -12.85 3.13
CA ASN A 150 -40.33 -11.93 2.43
C ASN A 150 -41.10 -11.01 3.39
N THR A 151 -41.42 -9.78 2.96
CA THR A 151 -42.79 -9.27 2.70
C THR A 151 -42.70 -7.82 2.19
N ALA A 152 -43.42 -7.54 1.10
CA ALA A 152 -43.46 -6.25 0.42
C ALA A 152 -44.07 -5.12 1.28
N ILE A 153 -43.66 -3.86 1.03
CA ILE A 153 -44.51 -2.69 0.74
C ILE A 153 -43.61 -1.51 0.31
N SER A 154 -44.01 -0.87 -0.78
CA SER A 154 -43.27 0.08 -1.61
C SER A 154 -43.13 1.49 -1.03
N SER A 155 -41.98 2.13 -1.26
CA SER A 155 -41.92 3.56 -1.60
C SER A 155 -40.59 3.93 -2.28
N THR A 156 -40.68 4.13 -3.60
CA THR A 156 -39.85 5.04 -4.43
C THR A 156 -38.34 5.12 -4.15
N THR A 157 -37.62 4.12 -4.64
CA THR A 157 -36.28 4.31 -5.20
C THR A 157 -36.28 3.64 -6.55
N THR A 158 -36.04 4.38 -7.63
CA THR A 158 -35.77 3.84 -8.96
C THR A 158 -34.48 3.03 -8.92
N SER A 159 -34.57 1.80 -8.42
CA SER A 159 -33.55 0.77 -8.53
C SER A 159 -33.59 0.24 -9.96
N THR A 160 -32.99 0.96 -10.90
CA THR A 160 -32.53 0.31 -12.13
C THR A 160 -31.40 -0.61 -11.71
N ARG A 161 -31.77 -1.88 -11.46
CA ARG A 161 -30.87 -3.04 -11.41
C ARG A 161 -29.93 -2.90 -12.60
N SER A 162 -28.72 -2.38 -12.36
CA SER A 162 -27.80 -1.96 -13.42
C SER A 162 -27.54 -3.16 -14.30
N LYS A 163 -28.10 -3.10 -15.51
CA LYS A 163 -27.84 -4.07 -16.57
C LYS A 163 -26.32 -4.06 -16.78
N HIS A 164 -25.67 -5.15 -16.38
CA HIS A 164 -24.33 -5.54 -16.77
C HIS A 164 -23.31 -4.38 -16.86
N LEU A 165 -22.59 -4.10 -15.77
CA LEU A 165 -21.37 -3.27 -15.85
C LEU A 165 -20.42 -3.96 -16.85
N GLN A 166 -20.11 -3.27 -17.94
CA GLN A 166 -19.20 -3.73 -18.99
C GLN A 166 -17.97 -2.83 -18.93
N PRO A 167 -16.76 -3.40 -18.82
CA PRO A 167 -15.53 -2.62 -18.93
C PRO A 167 -15.35 -2.12 -20.35
N ILE A 168 -15.16 -0.81 -20.50
CA ILE A 168 -14.82 -0.16 -21.78
C ILE A 168 -13.39 0.35 -21.68
N LEU A 169 -12.50 -0.12 -22.56
CA LEU A 169 -11.14 0.42 -22.66
C LEU A 169 -11.18 1.75 -23.41
N LEU A 170 -10.65 2.81 -22.80
CA LEU A 170 -10.42 4.09 -23.44
C LEU A 170 -8.93 4.23 -23.79
N GLU A 171 -8.55 3.78 -24.99
CA GLU A 171 -7.14 3.71 -25.42
C GLU A 171 -6.43 5.07 -25.33
N ASP A 172 -7.09 6.15 -25.75
CA ASP A 172 -6.55 7.52 -25.71
C ASP A 172 -6.19 7.99 -24.29
N LYS A 173 -6.86 7.43 -23.28
CA LYS A 173 -6.69 7.82 -21.88
C LYS A 173 -5.94 6.77 -21.04
N GLY A 174 -5.72 5.57 -21.58
CA GLY A 174 -4.96 4.50 -20.93
C GLY A 174 -5.64 3.84 -19.72
N TYR A 175 -6.97 3.93 -19.58
CA TYR A 175 -7.70 3.31 -18.47
C TYR A 175 -9.03 2.65 -18.91
N TYR A 176 -9.55 1.76 -18.07
CA TYR A 176 -10.87 1.14 -18.25
C TYR A 176 -11.94 1.95 -17.53
N GLN A 177 -13.03 2.24 -18.23
CA GLN A 177 -14.23 2.83 -17.64
C GLN A 177 -15.21 1.75 -17.23
N LEU A 178 -15.69 1.85 -15.98
CA LEU A 178 -16.73 1.00 -15.41
C LEU A 178 -17.94 1.87 -15.10
N GLY A 179 -19.02 1.68 -15.86
CA GLY A 179 -20.27 2.43 -15.67
C GLY A 179 -20.33 3.79 -16.40
N PRO A 180 -21.41 4.56 -16.22
CA PRO A 180 -21.66 5.79 -16.97
C PRO A 180 -20.69 6.93 -16.57
N ASP A 181 -20.19 7.67 -17.56
CA ASP A 181 -19.23 8.79 -17.39
C ASP A 181 -19.81 9.95 -16.56
N VAL A 182 -21.13 10.05 -16.48
CA VAL A 182 -21.84 11.22 -15.96
C VAL A 182 -22.12 11.14 -14.46
N SER A 183 -22.06 9.95 -13.84
CA SER A 183 -22.55 9.76 -12.46
C SER A 183 -21.48 9.51 -11.40
N SER A 184 -20.25 9.10 -11.74
CA SER A 184 -19.14 8.91 -10.78
C SER A 184 -17.83 8.69 -11.54
N ALA A 185 -16.95 9.70 -11.55
CA ALA A 185 -15.64 9.63 -12.23
C ALA A 185 -14.50 9.49 -11.21
N GLU A 186 -14.58 8.47 -10.35
CA GLU A 186 -13.47 8.12 -9.46
C GLU A 186 -12.47 7.23 -10.20
N ILE A 187 -11.18 7.57 -10.11
CA ILE A 187 -10.10 6.80 -10.70
C ILE A 187 -9.57 5.83 -9.64
N PHE A 188 -9.47 4.56 -10.01
CA PHE A 188 -8.90 3.51 -9.16
C PHE A 188 -7.67 2.91 -9.83
N SER A 189 -6.63 2.60 -9.05
CA SER A 189 -5.47 1.84 -9.50
C SER A 189 -5.60 0.39 -9.04
N LEU A 190 -5.59 -0.56 -9.97
CA LEU A 190 -5.61 -1.99 -9.69
C LEU A 190 -4.26 -2.60 -10.06
N SER A 191 -3.53 -3.09 -9.06
CA SER A 191 -2.28 -3.82 -9.26
C SER A 191 -2.54 -5.33 -9.15
N ILE A 192 -2.24 -6.10 -10.20
CA ILE A 192 -2.46 -7.55 -10.25
C ILE A 192 -1.10 -8.26 -10.33
N THR A 193 -0.76 -9.05 -9.32
CA THR A 193 0.43 -9.92 -9.32
C THR A 193 0.02 -11.36 -9.65
N ILE A 194 0.49 -11.88 -10.79
CA ILE A 194 0.17 -13.24 -11.24
C ILE A 194 1.32 -14.19 -10.87
N ARG A 195 1.10 -15.06 -9.88
CA ARG A 195 2.09 -16.06 -9.44
C ARG A 195 2.31 -17.21 -10.44
N SER A 196 1.26 -17.62 -11.14
CA SER A 196 1.31 -18.68 -12.15
C SER A 196 0.05 -18.62 -13.02
N ALA A 197 0.20 -18.84 -14.32
CA ALA A 197 -0.91 -19.03 -15.25
C ALA A 197 -0.82 -20.42 -15.89
N LYS A 198 -1.95 -21.13 -15.98
CA LYS A 198 -2.06 -22.44 -16.65
C LYS A 198 -3.21 -22.37 -17.65
N ASN A 199 -3.13 -23.14 -18.73
CA ASN A 199 -4.14 -23.19 -19.80
C ASN A 199 -4.39 -21.84 -20.50
N LEU A 200 -3.33 -21.07 -20.78
CA LEU A 200 -3.45 -19.93 -21.70
C LEU A 200 -3.67 -20.48 -23.11
N ILE A 201 -4.89 -20.37 -23.61
CA ILE A 201 -5.25 -20.83 -24.94
C ILE A 201 -4.75 -19.80 -25.96
N HIS A 202 -3.59 -20.09 -26.55
CA HIS A 202 -3.16 -19.60 -27.87
C HIS A 202 -3.08 -18.07 -28.06
N SER A 203 -2.09 -17.39 -27.46
CA SER A 203 -1.66 -16.07 -27.94
C SER A 203 -0.61 -16.24 -29.04
N LYS A 204 -1.02 -16.24 -30.31
CA LYS A 204 -0.10 -15.93 -31.42
C LYS A 204 0.30 -14.46 -31.26
N ILE A 205 1.55 -14.23 -30.88
CA ILE A 205 2.20 -12.94 -30.98
C ILE A 205 2.60 -12.78 -32.45
N LEU A 206 1.97 -11.83 -33.14
CA LEU A 206 2.53 -11.18 -34.34
C LEU A 206 3.08 -9.83 -33.90
#